data_AF-A0A7C1BYV1-F1
#
_entry.id   AF-A0A7C1BYV1-F1
#
_cell.length_a   1.000
_cell.length_b   1.000
_cell.length_c   1.000
_cell.angle_alpha   90.00
_cell.angle_beta   90.00
_cell.angle_gamma   90.00
#
_symmetry.space_group_name_H-M   'P 1'
#
loop_
_entity.id
_entity.type
_entity.pdbx_description
1 polymer ?
#
loop_
_entity_poly.entity_id
_entity_poly.type
_entity_poly.pdbx_seq_one_letter_code
_entity_poly.pdbx_strand_id
1 'polypeptide(L)'
;MKKFLLMVLFLGISLYAKDESIKLGEVIVTATKIKEPLKYLSESSTVITETDIYHSKLLKVKDILKRNIGIDIGSNGSFGGLTSLFLRGTESNHTIIMIDGVKVYNPISPDGTFDLSHLTTENIERIEVIRGPQSGLYGSDAIGGVINIITKKGEGKPTLSFTQEYGAHNTWSETISSSGKLGKFSYSFSYRRLDTDGISKASERYGNKEKDKYKDNSFSGRFDYQIDKDIGIGLITRYIRANVDIDDWGLRAIDDPDHINKISQFLISTYLNQKVNKFWEYNFKISFMRDILHDISGSAGPGWPYLSYLKGQNKAIEWQNNFYINDGDTFILGFQYNNESGNYFYDDGW
;
A
#
# COMPACT_ATOMS: atom_id res chain seq x y z
N MET A 1 64.84 30.48 -1.94
CA MET A 1 63.39 30.16 -2.00
C MET A 1 62.80 30.38 -0.62
N LYS A 2 61.95 31.40 -0.43
CA LYS A 2 61.36 31.75 0.87
C LYS A 2 60.21 30.79 1.19
N LYS A 3 60.25 30.09 2.34
CA LYS A 3 59.14 29.26 2.82
C LYS A 3 58.12 30.16 3.54
N PHE A 4 56.88 30.17 3.07
CA PHE A 4 55.76 30.88 3.69
C PHE A 4 55.05 29.92 4.65
N LEU A 5 54.97 30.27 5.94
CA LEU A 5 54.24 29.51 6.95
C LEU A 5 52.80 30.06 7.01
N LEU A 6 51.82 29.27 6.58
CA LEU A 6 50.40 29.64 6.66
C LEU A 6 49.86 29.19 8.02
N MET A 7 49.55 30.16 8.89
CA MET A 7 48.94 29.93 10.20
C MET A 7 47.42 30.07 10.07
N VAL A 8 46.68 28.97 10.18
CA VAL A 8 45.21 28.95 10.15
C VAL A 8 44.69 29.08 11.58
N LEU A 9 44.04 30.20 11.88
CA LEU A 9 43.31 30.40 13.14
C LEU A 9 41.96 29.66 13.07
N PHE A 10 41.74 28.71 13.97
CA PHE A 10 40.39 28.17 14.23
C PHE A 10 39.66 29.06 15.23
N LEU A 11 38.68 29.84 14.77
CA LEU A 11 37.70 30.47 15.66
C LEU A 11 36.63 29.42 16.03
N GLY A 12 36.64 28.99 17.29
CA GLY A 12 35.58 28.15 17.85
C GLY A 12 34.31 28.97 18.11
N ILE A 13 33.32 28.85 17.23
CA ILE A 13 31.97 29.36 17.48
C ILE A 13 31.24 28.29 18.29
N SER A 14 30.95 28.58 19.56
CA SER A 14 30.05 27.74 20.35
C SER A 14 28.61 28.05 19.95
N LEU A 15 28.00 27.18 19.12
CA LEU A 15 26.56 27.18 18.91
C LEU A 15 25.89 26.63 20.18
N TYR A 16 25.15 27.47 20.88
CA TYR A 16 24.15 27.00 21.84
C TYR A 16 22.98 26.39 21.06
N ALA A 17 22.85 25.07 21.12
CA ALA A 17 21.64 24.38 20.68
C ALA A 17 20.51 24.76 21.62
N LYS A 18 19.48 25.43 21.10
CA LYS A 18 18.23 25.69 21.81
C LYS A 18 17.50 24.35 21.91
N ASP A 19 17.30 23.87 23.12
CA ASP A 19 16.54 22.66 23.43
C ASP A 19 15.04 22.94 23.18
N GLU A 20 14.65 22.99 21.91
CA GLU A 20 13.24 22.93 21.54
C GLU A 20 12.79 21.49 21.73
N SER A 21 12.15 21.23 22.87
CA SER A 21 11.46 19.97 23.13
C SER A 21 10.56 19.66 21.94
N ILE A 22 10.91 18.67 21.13
CA ILE A 22 10.06 18.15 20.07
C ILE A 22 8.84 17.56 20.76
N LYS A 23 7.75 18.32 20.82
CA LYS A 23 6.44 17.76 21.16
C LYS A 23 6.05 16.88 19.98
N LEU A 24 6.26 15.58 20.09
CA LEU A 24 5.63 14.64 19.17
C LEU A 24 4.13 14.88 19.22
N GLY A 25 3.54 15.15 18.05
CA GLY A 25 2.10 15.22 17.90
C GLY A 25 1.45 13.90 18.30
N GLU A 26 0.18 13.96 18.69
CA GLU A 26 -0.59 12.78 19.02
C GLU A 26 -0.78 11.91 17.77
N VAL A 27 -0.45 10.61 17.87
CA VAL A 27 -0.63 9.67 16.77
C VAL A 27 -2.12 9.38 16.62
N ILE A 28 -2.71 9.79 15.51
CA ILE A 28 -4.12 9.58 15.20
C ILE A 28 -4.27 8.32 14.34
N VAL A 29 -5.16 7.44 14.78
CA VAL A 29 -5.62 6.26 14.04
C VAL A 29 -6.96 6.58 13.42
N THR A 30 -7.17 6.07 12.20
CA THR A 30 -8.41 6.24 11.43
C THR A 30 -9.09 4.91 11.08
N ALA A 31 -8.41 3.79 11.35
CA ALA A 31 -8.94 2.45 11.18
C ALA A 31 -10.13 2.11 12.12
N THR A 32 -10.53 2.99 13.04
CA THR A 32 -11.78 2.86 13.83
C THR A 32 -12.97 3.63 13.20
N LYS A 33 -12.86 4.05 11.93
CA LYS A 33 -13.79 4.94 11.21
C LYS A 33 -13.92 6.36 11.77
N ILE A 34 -13.30 6.66 12.90
CA ILE A 34 -13.17 8.01 13.47
C ILE A 34 -11.69 8.33 13.72
N LYS A 35 -11.37 9.61 13.87
CA LYS A 35 -10.02 10.08 14.17
C LYS A 35 -9.79 10.03 15.66
N GLU A 36 -9.08 9.01 16.13
CA GLU A 36 -8.82 8.83 17.55
C GLU A 36 -7.31 8.76 17.85
N PRO A 37 -6.86 9.41 18.92
CA PRO A 37 -5.54 9.17 19.47
C PRO A 37 -5.28 7.70 19.78
N LEU A 38 -4.10 7.21 19.39
CA LEU A 38 -3.64 5.85 19.65
C LEU A 38 -3.74 5.47 21.15
N LYS A 39 -3.51 6.44 22.05
CA LYS A 39 -3.55 6.23 23.51
C LYS A 39 -4.95 5.97 24.07
N TYR A 40 -6.00 6.30 23.32
CA TYR A 40 -7.38 6.09 23.71
C TYR A 40 -7.98 4.82 23.09
N LEU A 41 -7.24 4.14 22.20
CA LEU A 41 -7.67 2.85 21.67
C LEU A 41 -7.48 1.76 22.73
N SER A 42 -8.53 0.98 22.93
CA SER A 42 -8.52 -0.17 23.83
C SER A 42 -7.91 -1.42 23.17
N GLU A 43 -7.84 -1.41 21.84
CA GLU A 43 -7.37 -2.49 20.99
C GLU A 43 -5.85 -2.52 20.85
N SER A 44 -5.31 -3.72 20.64
CA SER A 44 -3.91 -3.92 20.33
C SER A 44 -3.58 -3.32 18.96
N SER A 45 -3.06 -2.10 18.96
CA SER A 45 -2.81 -1.30 17.77
C SER A 45 -1.32 -1.01 17.57
N THR A 46 -0.92 -0.81 16.31
CA THR A 46 0.43 -0.35 15.95
C THR A 46 0.32 0.63 14.80
N VAL A 47 1.06 1.73 14.89
CA VAL A 47 1.22 2.68 13.79
C VAL A 47 2.67 2.64 13.35
N ILE A 48 2.88 2.25 12.10
CA ILE A 48 4.17 2.25 11.44
C ILE A 48 4.28 3.58 10.70
N THR A 49 5.15 4.47 11.17
CA THR A 49 5.22 5.86 10.70
C THR A 49 6.03 5.99 9.42
N GLU A 50 5.94 7.15 8.76
CA GLU A 50 6.77 7.49 7.60
C GLU A 50 8.26 7.34 7.91
N THR A 51 8.65 7.70 9.13
CA THR A 51 10.04 7.61 9.59
C THR A 51 10.48 6.15 9.70
N ASP A 52 9.63 5.28 10.25
CA ASP A 52 9.89 3.83 10.32
C ASP A 52 10.02 3.23 8.91
N ILE A 53 9.11 3.61 8.00
CA ILE A 53 9.12 3.18 6.59
C ILE A 53 10.41 3.62 5.92
N TYR A 54 10.81 4.90 6.07
CA TYR A 54 12.01 5.46 5.47
C TYR A 54 13.30 4.80 5.97
N HIS A 55 13.39 4.50 7.27
CA HIS A 55 14.54 3.85 7.88
C HIS A 55 14.60 2.35 7.59
N SER A 56 13.46 1.71 7.34
CA SER A 56 13.42 0.27 7.02
C SER A 56 14.18 -0.09 5.75
N LYS A 57 14.28 0.86 4.80
CA LYS A 57 14.80 0.66 3.42
C LYS A 57 14.10 -0.48 2.67
N LEU A 58 12.87 -0.79 3.08
CA LEU A 58 12.05 -1.82 2.45
C LEU A 58 11.18 -1.21 1.35
N LEU A 59 11.17 -1.92 0.22
CA LEU A 59 10.55 -1.46 -1.02
C LEU A 59 9.07 -1.80 -1.10
N LYS A 60 8.62 -2.84 -0.39
CA LYS A 60 7.26 -3.37 -0.44
C LYS A 60 6.61 -3.34 0.94
N VAL A 61 5.29 -3.11 0.94
CA VAL A 61 4.50 -3.04 2.17
C VAL A 61 4.50 -4.37 2.91
N LYS A 62 4.43 -5.49 2.17
CA LYS A 62 4.48 -6.83 2.78
C LYS A 62 5.70 -7.04 3.67
N ASP A 63 6.87 -6.52 3.26
CA ASP A 63 8.11 -6.70 4.01
C ASP A 63 8.12 -5.87 5.30
N ILE A 64 7.50 -4.68 5.26
CA ILE A 64 7.30 -3.84 6.45
C ILE A 64 6.36 -4.54 7.42
N LEU A 65 5.21 -5.02 6.92
CA LEU A 65 4.22 -5.71 7.73
C LEU A 65 4.78 -6.99 8.37
N LYS A 66 5.58 -7.77 7.63
CA LYS A 66 6.25 -8.99 8.13
C LYS A 66 7.13 -8.76 9.36
N ARG A 67 7.63 -7.54 9.58
CA ARG A 67 8.47 -7.19 10.75
C ARG A 67 7.66 -6.81 11.99
N ASN A 68 6.33 -6.86 11.93
CA ASN A 68 5.46 -6.41 13.01
C ASN A 68 4.82 -7.59 13.74
N ILE A 69 4.58 -7.38 15.04
CA ILE A 69 4.05 -8.41 15.94
C ILE A 69 2.69 -8.90 15.43
N GLY A 70 2.50 -10.22 15.44
CA GLY A 70 1.23 -10.88 15.13
C GLY A 70 0.87 -10.85 13.65
N ILE A 71 1.81 -10.53 12.76
CA ILE A 71 1.64 -10.59 11.31
C ILE A 71 2.58 -11.64 10.75
N ASP A 72 2.01 -12.65 10.09
CA ASP A 72 2.75 -13.60 9.25
C ASP A 72 2.45 -13.33 7.78
N ILE A 73 3.48 -13.43 6.94
CA ILE A 73 3.37 -13.25 5.50
C ILE A 73 3.87 -14.50 4.81
N GLY A 74 2.99 -15.15 4.05
CA GLY A 74 3.33 -16.21 3.11
C GLY A 74 3.45 -15.64 1.70
N SER A 75 4.49 -16.00 0.95
CA SER A 75 4.62 -15.64 -0.46
C SER A 75 4.99 -16.88 -1.27
N ASN A 76 4.40 -17.03 -2.45
CA ASN A 76 4.79 -18.07 -3.39
C ASN A 76 5.98 -17.61 -4.23
N GLY A 77 7.15 -18.22 -4.05
CA GLY A 77 8.37 -17.86 -4.76
C GLY A 77 8.95 -16.51 -4.31
N SER A 78 9.68 -15.86 -5.23
CA SER A 78 10.45 -14.64 -4.97
C SER A 78 9.67 -13.35 -5.33
N PHE A 79 10.28 -12.45 -6.10
CA PHE A 79 9.71 -11.17 -6.50
C PHE A 79 8.38 -11.36 -7.26
N GLY A 80 7.40 -10.51 -6.94
CA GLY A 80 6.07 -10.52 -7.56
C GLY A 80 5.20 -11.74 -7.24
N GLY A 81 5.66 -12.66 -6.40
CA GLY A 81 4.91 -13.84 -6.01
C GLY A 81 3.67 -13.52 -5.17
N LEU A 82 2.56 -14.24 -5.44
CA LEU A 82 1.29 -14.13 -4.72
C LEU A 82 1.55 -14.14 -3.21
N THR A 83 1.03 -13.13 -2.51
CA THR A 83 1.32 -12.91 -1.09
C THR A 83 0.04 -12.96 -0.25
N SER A 84 0.05 -13.86 0.74
CA SER A 84 -1.00 -14.01 1.75
C SER A 84 -0.55 -13.39 3.07
N LEU A 85 -1.49 -12.75 3.79
CA LEU A 85 -1.26 -12.10 5.07
C LEU A 85 -2.11 -12.75 6.15
N PHE A 86 -1.49 -13.18 7.23
CA PHE A 86 -2.16 -13.81 8.37
C PHE A 86 -2.00 -12.92 9.60
N LEU A 87 -3.11 -12.49 10.20
CA LEU A 87 -3.13 -11.60 11.36
C LEU A 87 -3.58 -12.39 12.59
N ARG A 88 -2.73 -12.48 13.62
CA ARG A 88 -2.99 -13.27 14.83
C ARG A 88 -3.37 -14.74 14.55
N GLY A 89 -2.81 -15.32 13.49
CA GLY A 89 -3.05 -16.72 13.13
C GLY A 89 -4.40 -16.98 12.45
N THR A 90 -5.15 -15.95 12.07
CA THR A 90 -6.35 -16.11 11.24
C THR A 90 -6.00 -16.20 9.76
N GLU A 91 -6.89 -16.79 8.96
CA GLU A 91 -6.81 -16.79 7.50
C GLU A 91 -6.76 -15.38 6.89
N SER A 92 -6.27 -15.28 5.66
CA SER A 92 -6.06 -13.98 4.98
C SER A 92 -7.35 -13.21 4.73
N ASN A 93 -8.46 -13.91 4.45
CA ASN A 93 -9.78 -13.32 4.26
C ASN A 93 -10.45 -12.84 5.57
N HIS A 94 -9.81 -13.04 6.72
CA HIS A 94 -10.25 -12.51 8.01
C HIS A 94 -9.56 -11.18 8.39
N THR A 95 -8.74 -10.62 7.50
CA THR A 95 -8.13 -9.30 7.68
C THR A 95 -8.61 -8.34 6.60
N ILE A 96 -9.17 -7.21 7.00
CA ILE A 96 -9.49 -6.14 6.06
C ILE A 96 -8.26 -5.30 5.81
N ILE A 97 -7.89 -5.14 4.54
CA ILE A 97 -6.88 -4.20 4.10
C ILE A 97 -7.58 -3.00 3.48
N MET A 98 -7.13 -1.80 3.85
CA MET A 98 -7.62 -0.54 3.31
C MET A 98 -6.47 0.31 2.79
N ILE A 99 -6.74 1.09 1.75
CA ILE A 99 -5.88 2.20 1.33
C ILE A 99 -6.69 3.49 1.49
N ASP A 100 -6.25 4.39 2.36
CA ASP A 100 -6.98 5.62 2.72
C ASP A 100 -8.45 5.36 3.12
N GLY A 101 -8.65 4.29 3.90
CA GLY A 101 -9.98 3.84 4.32
C GLY A 101 -10.86 3.33 3.18
N VAL A 102 -10.33 3.01 2.00
CA VAL A 102 -11.03 2.25 0.96
C VAL A 102 -10.68 0.79 1.13
N LYS A 103 -11.66 -0.08 1.38
CA LYS A 103 -11.45 -1.53 1.42
C LYS A 103 -10.94 -2.00 0.06
N VAL A 104 -9.73 -2.55 0.07
CA VAL A 104 -9.13 -3.19 -1.10
C VAL A 104 -9.34 -4.69 -0.99
N TYR A 105 -9.77 -5.31 -2.08
CA TYR A 105 -10.02 -6.73 -2.19
C TYR A 105 -9.88 -7.10 -3.67
N ASN A 106 -9.66 -8.38 -3.96
CA ASN A 106 -9.46 -8.85 -5.33
C ASN A 106 -10.58 -9.83 -5.71
N PRO A 107 -11.61 -9.41 -6.48
CA PRO A 107 -12.72 -10.29 -6.84
C PRO A 107 -12.35 -11.46 -7.76
N ILE A 108 -11.13 -11.48 -8.31
CA ILE A 108 -10.61 -12.62 -9.08
C ILE A 108 -9.74 -13.57 -8.26
N SER A 109 -9.50 -13.26 -6.97
CA SER A 109 -8.85 -14.19 -6.03
C SER A 109 -9.90 -15.15 -5.44
N PRO A 110 -9.62 -16.45 -5.29
CA PRO A 110 -10.57 -17.42 -4.72
C PRO A 110 -11.08 -17.06 -3.31
N ASP A 111 -10.24 -16.41 -2.51
CA ASP A 111 -10.53 -15.96 -1.14
C ASP A 111 -10.90 -14.47 -1.06
N GLY A 112 -10.98 -13.78 -2.20
CA GLY A 112 -11.28 -12.35 -2.30
C GLY A 112 -10.17 -11.44 -1.73
N THR A 113 -9.01 -11.97 -1.33
CA THR A 113 -8.01 -11.17 -0.60
C THR A 113 -7.21 -10.24 -1.51
N PHE A 114 -6.75 -9.12 -0.96
CA PHE A 114 -5.90 -8.19 -1.69
C PHE A 114 -4.43 -8.65 -1.67
N ASP A 115 -3.85 -8.88 -2.85
CA ASP A 115 -2.43 -9.26 -2.96
C ASP A 115 -1.50 -8.06 -2.71
N LEU A 116 -0.72 -8.14 -1.63
CA LEU A 116 0.26 -7.14 -1.22
C LEU A 116 1.59 -7.24 -1.98
N SER A 117 1.79 -8.25 -2.83
CA SER A 117 3.05 -8.53 -3.54
C SER A 117 3.56 -7.33 -4.35
N HIS A 118 2.63 -6.54 -4.89
CA HIS A 118 2.94 -5.39 -5.73
C HIS A 118 2.81 -4.05 -5.01
N LEU A 119 2.33 -4.02 -3.76
CA LEU A 119 2.13 -2.77 -3.05
C LEU A 119 3.46 -2.21 -2.51
N THR A 120 3.78 -1.00 -2.96
CA THR A 120 5.06 -0.32 -2.73
C THR A 120 4.96 0.79 -1.68
N THR A 121 6.10 1.23 -1.13
CA THR A 121 6.18 2.08 0.07
C THR A 121 6.35 3.58 -0.18
N GLU A 122 6.69 4.02 -1.40
CA GLU A 122 7.17 5.38 -1.69
C GLU A 122 6.18 6.54 -1.42
N ASN A 123 4.87 6.28 -1.43
CA ASN A 123 3.84 7.28 -1.16
C ASN A 123 3.04 6.99 0.11
N ILE A 124 3.56 6.16 1.00
CA ILE A 124 2.88 5.81 2.25
C ILE A 124 3.35 6.78 3.34
N GLU A 125 2.37 7.39 4.02
CA GLU A 125 2.59 8.23 5.20
C GLU A 125 2.70 7.37 6.45
N ARG A 126 1.79 6.40 6.59
CA ARG A 126 1.80 5.46 7.70
C ARG A 126 0.96 4.23 7.40
N ILE A 127 1.16 3.20 8.19
CA ILE A 127 0.33 2.00 8.19
C ILE A 127 -0.22 1.80 9.60
N GLU A 128 -1.53 1.74 9.71
CA GLU A 128 -2.25 1.49 10.96
C GLU A 128 -2.66 0.01 10.99
N VAL A 129 -2.29 -0.71 12.06
CA VAL A 129 -2.64 -2.11 12.26
C VAL A 129 -3.45 -2.22 13.54
N ILE A 130 -4.74 -2.55 13.43
CA ILE A 130 -5.62 -2.87 14.56
C ILE A 130 -5.81 -4.39 14.59
N ARG A 131 -5.42 -5.02 15.70
CA ARG A 131 -5.46 -6.48 15.84
C ARG A 131 -6.65 -6.93 16.66
N GLY A 132 -7.27 -8.02 16.23
CA GLY A 132 -8.43 -8.61 16.87
C GLY A 132 -9.75 -8.21 16.19
N PRO A 133 -10.88 -8.70 16.70
CA PRO A 133 -12.17 -8.56 16.03
C PRO A 133 -12.57 -7.09 15.86
N GLN A 134 -12.89 -6.71 14.63
CA GLN A 134 -13.41 -5.39 14.24
C GLN A 134 -14.75 -5.51 13.51
N SER A 135 -15.44 -6.62 13.70
CA SER A 135 -16.67 -6.95 12.97
C SER A 135 -17.84 -6.01 13.26
N GLY A 136 -17.84 -5.31 14.40
CA GLY A 136 -18.85 -4.29 14.71
C GLY A 136 -18.80 -3.09 13.74
N LEU A 137 -17.61 -2.72 13.26
CA LEU A 137 -17.42 -1.59 12.34
C LEU A 137 -17.35 -2.02 10.87
N TYR A 138 -16.81 -3.21 10.60
CA TYR A 138 -16.48 -3.63 9.24
C TYR A 138 -17.10 -4.95 8.78
N GLY A 139 -17.91 -5.62 9.62
CA GLY A 139 -18.59 -6.86 9.29
C GLY A 139 -17.73 -8.14 9.44
N SER A 140 -18.20 -9.24 8.86
CA SER A 140 -17.64 -10.59 9.06
C SER A 140 -16.17 -10.73 8.67
N ASP A 141 -15.67 -9.90 7.77
CA ASP A 141 -14.33 -10.07 7.19
C ASP A 141 -13.22 -9.53 8.09
N ALA A 142 -13.56 -8.92 9.23
CA ALA A 142 -12.61 -8.24 10.12
C ALA A 142 -12.36 -9.01 11.44
N ILE A 143 -12.37 -10.35 11.39
CA ILE A 143 -12.17 -11.19 12.59
C ILE A 143 -10.74 -11.09 13.12
N GLY A 144 -9.75 -11.16 12.22
CA GLY A 144 -8.33 -11.03 12.55
C GLY A 144 -7.91 -9.59 12.84
N GLY A 145 -8.54 -8.65 12.14
CA GLY A 145 -8.39 -7.22 12.36
C GLY A 145 -8.40 -6.40 11.07
N VAL A 146 -7.81 -5.22 11.15
CA VAL A 146 -7.83 -4.21 10.09
C VAL A 146 -6.43 -3.63 9.90
N ILE A 147 -5.99 -3.53 8.66
CA ILE A 147 -4.77 -2.84 8.24
C ILE A 147 -5.17 -1.69 7.33
N ASN A 148 -4.85 -0.46 7.71
CA ASN A 148 -5.16 0.74 6.94
C ASN A 148 -3.88 1.44 6.52
N ILE A 149 -3.67 1.53 5.21
CA ILE A 149 -2.48 2.10 4.59
C ILE A 149 -2.83 3.51 4.17
N ILE A 150 -2.19 4.50 4.79
CA ILE A 150 -2.49 5.91 4.55
C ILE A 150 -1.45 6.49 3.61
N THR A 151 -1.90 7.09 2.51
CA THR A 151 -1.01 7.76 1.57
C THR A 151 -0.69 9.19 2.01
N LYS A 152 0.52 9.64 1.65
CA LYS A 152 1.00 10.99 1.99
C LYS A 152 0.01 12.05 1.54
N LYS A 153 -0.24 13.00 2.43
CA LYS A 153 -0.97 14.22 2.11
C LYS A 153 0.00 15.37 1.82
N GLY A 154 -0.36 16.22 0.86
CA GLY A 154 0.41 17.43 0.57
C GLY A 154 0.34 18.43 1.72
N GLU A 155 1.50 18.72 2.33
CA GLU A 155 1.63 19.78 3.33
C GLU A 155 2.82 20.68 3.02
N GLY A 156 2.77 21.92 3.51
CA GLY A 156 3.86 22.88 3.33
C GLY A 156 4.11 23.28 1.87
N LYS A 157 5.34 23.72 1.60
CA LYS A 157 5.76 24.14 0.26
C LYS A 157 5.90 22.93 -0.66
N PRO A 158 5.56 23.04 -1.96
CA PRO A 158 5.84 22.02 -2.95
C PRO A 158 7.28 21.52 -2.89
N THR A 159 7.42 20.20 -2.81
CA THR A 159 8.68 19.48 -2.87
C THR A 159 8.72 18.60 -4.11
N LEU A 160 9.90 18.33 -4.62
CA LEU A 160 10.13 17.35 -5.68
C LEU A 160 11.31 16.50 -5.24
N SER A 161 11.15 15.18 -5.28
CA SER A 161 12.20 14.24 -4.96
C SER A 161 12.39 13.24 -6.10
N PHE A 162 13.65 12.89 -6.33
CA PHE A 162 14.04 11.83 -7.24
C PHE A 162 14.99 10.91 -6.49
N THR A 163 14.68 9.62 -6.48
CA THR A 163 15.49 8.58 -5.84
C THR A 163 15.79 7.50 -6.86
N GLN A 164 17.05 7.09 -6.95
CA GLN A 164 17.51 6.00 -7.79
C GLN A 164 18.33 5.04 -6.94
N GLU A 165 18.01 3.75 -7.04
CA GLU A 165 18.67 2.69 -6.29
C GLU A 165 19.07 1.57 -7.25
N TYR A 166 20.26 1.02 -7.04
CA TYR A 166 20.80 -0.13 -7.76
C TYR A 166 21.34 -1.15 -6.77
N GLY A 167 21.07 -2.43 -6.98
CA GLY A 167 21.46 -3.47 -6.02
C GLY A 167 21.53 -4.89 -6.59
N ALA A 168 21.51 -5.87 -5.68
CA ALA A 168 21.57 -7.29 -6.00
C ALA A 168 20.53 -7.71 -7.05
N HIS A 169 20.80 -8.78 -7.78
CA HIS A 169 19.94 -9.28 -8.86
C HIS A 169 19.68 -8.26 -9.98
N ASN A 170 20.64 -7.37 -10.23
CA ASN A 170 20.51 -6.28 -11.20
C ASN A 170 19.22 -5.47 -10.97
N THR A 171 18.89 -5.22 -9.69
CA THR A 171 17.67 -4.53 -9.32
C THR A 171 17.86 -3.03 -9.49
N TRP A 172 16.98 -2.40 -10.26
CA TRP A 172 16.88 -0.95 -10.43
C TRP A 172 15.55 -0.46 -9.88
N SER A 173 15.60 0.55 -9.00
CA SER A 173 14.41 1.23 -8.50
C SER A 173 14.54 2.73 -8.73
N GLU A 174 13.58 3.30 -9.43
CA GLU A 174 13.54 4.72 -9.79
C GLU A 174 12.23 5.29 -9.30
N THR A 175 12.29 6.32 -8.46
CA THR A 175 11.11 6.96 -7.87
C THR A 175 11.17 8.45 -8.07
N ILE A 176 10.09 9.01 -8.60
CA ILE A 176 9.85 10.45 -8.63
C ILE A 176 8.60 10.75 -7.84
N SER A 177 8.69 11.67 -6.88
CA SER A 177 7.55 12.05 -6.06
C SER A 177 7.53 13.54 -5.80
N SER A 178 6.33 14.09 -5.61
CA SER A 178 6.14 15.48 -5.26
C SER A 178 4.91 15.60 -4.38
N SER A 179 5.05 16.40 -3.33
CA SER A 179 3.95 16.76 -2.45
C SER A 179 4.00 18.24 -2.09
N GLY A 180 2.85 18.82 -1.81
CA GLY A 180 2.79 20.18 -1.29
C GLY A 180 1.37 20.73 -1.18
N LYS A 181 1.28 21.93 -0.62
CA LYS A 181 0.03 22.66 -0.45
C LYS A 181 0.12 24.03 -1.12
N LEU A 182 -0.80 24.27 -2.04
CA LEU A 182 -0.98 25.50 -2.82
C LEU A 182 -2.32 26.14 -2.44
N GLY A 183 -2.31 26.99 -1.41
CA GLY A 183 -3.51 27.62 -0.89
C GLY A 183 -4.51 26.59 -0.34
N LYS A 184 -5.65 26.46 -1.01
CA LYS A 184 -6.72 25.49 -0.68
C LYS A 184 -6.48 24.09 -1.24
N PHE A 185 -5.56 23.95 -2.19
CA PHE A 185 -5.25 22.69 -2.85
C PHE A 185 -4.04 22.02 -2.20
N SER A 186 -4.13 20.73 -1.90
CA SER A 186 -3.04 19.91 -1.40
C SER A 186 -2.88 18.71 -2.32
N TYR A 187 -1.64 18.31 -2.61
CA TYR A 187 -1.39 17.16 -3.47
C TYR A 187 -0.21 16.34 -2.97
N SER A 188 -0.26 15.04 -3.22
CA SER A 188 0.89 14.15 -3.18
C SER A 188 0.79 13.20 -4.35
N PHE A 189 1.87 13.02 -5.08
CA PHE A 189 1.97 11.94 -6.06
C PHE A 189 3.34 11.30 -6.02
N SER A 190 3.38 10.03 -6.40
CA SER A 190 4.59 9.28 -6.60
C SER A 190 4.43 8.36 -7.81
N TYR A 191 5.47 8.30 -8.63
CA TYR A 191 5.63 7.29 -9.65
C TYR A 191 6.92 6.53 -9.37
N ARG A 192 6.84 5.22 -9.51
CA ARG A 192 7.94 4.30 -9.29
C ARG A 192 8.03 3.28 -10.41
N ARG A 193 9.26 3.01 -10.82
CA ARG A 193 9.65 1.87 -11.64
C ARG A 193 10.58 0.97 -10.83
N LEU A 194 10.34 -0.33 -10.87
CA LEU A 194 11.18 -1.35 -10.23
C LEU A 194 11.38 -2.49 -11.22
N ASP A 195 12.62 -2.73 -11.60
CA ASP A 195 13.03 -3.84 -12.48
C ASP A 195 14.07 -4.69 -11.74
N THR A 196 13.95 -6.02 -11.80
CA THR A 196 14.95 -6.94 -11.26
C THR A 196 15.05 -8.19 -12.12
N ASP A 197 16.26 -8.72 -12.27
CA ASP A 197 16.46 -10.04 -12.88
C ASP A 197 16.04 -11.17 -11.93
N GLY A 198 15.85 -10.88 -10.63
CA GLY A 198 15.34 -11.83 -9.66
C GLY A 198 16.24 -13.04 -9.37
N ILE A 199 15.59 -14.10 -8.90
CA ILE A 199 16.15 -15.43 -8.62
C ILE A 199 15.15 -16.48 -9.09
N SER A 200 15.65 -17.67 -9.44
CA SER A 200 14.81 -18.82 -9.77
C SER A 200 13.83 -19.14 -8.63
N LYS A 201 12.56 -19.26 -8.95
CA LYS A 201 11.47 -19.72 -8.09
C LYS A 201 11.46 -21.25 -8.06
N ALA A 202 11.81 -21.88 -9.17
CA ALA A 202 12.12 -23.29 -9.27
C ALA A 202 13.48 -23.63 -8.61
N SER A 203 13.57 -24.81 -7.98
CA SER A 203 14.77 -25.14 -7.20
C SER A 203 15.94 -25.58 -8.09
N GLU A 204 17.11 -24.94 -7.93
CA GLU A 204 18.34 -25.32 -8.64
C GLU A 204 18.75 -26.79 -8.43
N ARG A 205 18.30 -27.43 -7.33
CA ARG A 205 18.55 -28.86 -7.06
C ARG A 205 17.99 -29.79 -8.14
N TYR A 206 17.03 -29.30 -8.93
CA TYR A 206 16.42 -30.01 -10.05
C TYR A 206 16.97 -29.59 -11.41
N GLY A 207 18.01 -28.74 -11.43
CA GLY A 207 18.68 -28.30 -12.66
C GLY A 207 18.17 -26.96 -13.22
N ASN A 208 17.18 -26.35 -12.58
CA ASN A 208 16.62 -25.06 -12.95
C ASN A 208 17.66 -23.94 -12.73
N LYS A 209 17.84 -23.06 -13.72
CA LYS A 209 18.85 -21.98 -13.68
C LYS A 209 18.32 -20.67 -14.25
N GLU A 210 17.10 -20.69 -14.77
CA GLU A 210 16.40 -19.50 -15.21
C GLU A 210 16.22 -18.56 -14.01
N LYS A 211 16.18 -17.25 -14.29
CA LYS A 211 15.91 -16.27 -13.26
C LYS A 211 14.58 -15.61 -13.57
N ASP A 212 13.65 -15.75 -12.63
CA ASP A 212 12.36 -15.11 -12.72
C ASP A 212 12.46 -13.60 -12.56
N LYS A 213 12.26 -12.88 -13.66
CA LYS A 213 12.31 -11.42 -13.65
C LYS A 213 11.03 -10.86 -13.04
N TYR A 214 11.17 -9.69 -12.45
CA TYR A 214 10.04 -8.92 -11.97
C TYR A 214 10.17 -7.46 -12.40
N LYS A 215 9.09 -6.94 -12.99
CA LYS A 215 9.00 -5.55 -13.43
C LYS A 215 7.71 -4.95 -12.92
N ASP A 216 7.79 -3.75 -12.35
CA ASP A 216 6.67 -3.05 -11.74
C ASP A 216 6.72 -1.55 -12.06
N ASN A 217 5.57 -1.02 -12.46
CA ASN A 217 5.32 0.40 -12.59
C ASN A 217 4.15 0.76 -11.69
N SER A 218 4.43 1.54 -10.66
CA SER A 218 3.48 1.93 -9.63
C SER A 218 3.30 3.44 -9.62
N PHE A 219 2.04 3.89 -9.65
CA PHE A 219 1.64 5.27 -9.49
C PHE A 219 0.68 5.39 -8.31
N SER A 220 0.88 6.39 -7.47
CA SER A 220 -0.01 6.73 -6.36
C SER A 220 -0.20 8.23 -6.32
N GLY A 221 -1.44 8.68 -6.23
CA GLY A 221 -1.80 10.09 -6.19
C GLY A 221 -2.92 10.36 -5.19
N ARG A 222 -2.80 11.48 -4.48
CA ARG A 222 -3.79 12.02 -3.57
C ARG A 222 -3.89 13.52 -3.81
N PHE A 223 -5.10 14.00 -4.03
CA PHE A 223 -5.39 15.40 -4.29
C PHE A 223 -6.55 15.82 -3.39
N ASP A 224 -6.36 16.87 -2.62
CA ASP A 224 -7.35 17.40 -1.68
C ASP A 224 -7.61 18.88 -2.02
N TYR A 225 -8.87 19.29 -2.00
CA TYR A 225 -9.27 20.67 -2.17
C TYR A 225 -10.20 21.10 -1.05
N GLN A 226 -9.79 22.14 -0.32
CA GLN A 226 -10.54 22.71 0.78
C GLN A 226 -11.47 23.81 0.25
N ILE A 227 -12.76 23.50 0.07
CA ILE A 227 -13.75 24.46 -0.47
C ILE A 227 -13.88 25.65 0.50
N ASP A 228 -14.07 25.37 1.78
CA ASP A 228 -14.07 26.32 2.89
C ASP A 228 -13.50 25.65 4.16
N LYS A 229 -13.55 26.28 5.34
CA LYS A 229 -12.95 25.69 6.56
C LYS A 229 -13.59 24.38 7.04
N ASP A 230 -14.81 24.08 6.56
CA ASP A 230 -15.63 22.98 7.04
C ASP A 230 -15.84 21.90 5.95
N ILE A 231 -15.68 22.24 4.67
CA ILE A 231 -15.92 21.36 3.52
C ILE A 231 -14.61 21.09 2.77
N GLY A 232 -14.24 19.81 2.69
CA GLY A 232 -13.12 19.31 1.88
C GLY A 232 -13.58 18.23 0.91
N ILE A 233 -13.02 18.26 -0.29
CA ILE A 233 -13.16 17.18 -1.27
C ILE A 233 -11.79 16.60 -1.56
N GLY A 234 -11.74 15.31 -1.91
CA GLY A 234 -10.48 14.68 -2.28
C GLY A 234 -10.64 13.59 -3.32
N LEU A 235 -9.53 13.32 -4.01
CA LEU A 235 -9.36 12.29 -5.02
C LEU A 235 -8.13 11.47 -4.65
N ILE A 236 -8.30 10.16 -4.53
CA ILE A 236 -7.23 9.17 -4.40
C ILE A 236 -7.21 8.36 -5.68
N THR A 237 -6.02 8.10 -6.20
CA THR A 237 -5.82 7.26 -7.37
C THR A 237 -4.57 6.42 -7.20
N ARG A 238 -4.63 5.17 -7.65
CA ARG A 238 -3.49 4.26 -7.66
C ARG A 238 -3.55 3.41 -8.92
N TYR A 239 -2.39 3.19 -9.52
CA TYR A 239 -2.25 2.30 -10.66
C TYR A 239 -0.98 1.47 -10.48
N ILE A 240 -1.09 0.16 -10.63
CA ILE A 240 0.04 -0.77 -10.62
C ILE A 240 -0.02 -1.54 -11.91
N ARG A 241 1.11 -1.66 -12.60
CA ARG A 241 1.30 -2.59 -13.71
C ARG A 241 2.55 -3.41 -13.45
N ALA A 242 2.39 -4.73 -13.36
CA ALA A 242 3.49 -5.65 -13.09
C ALA A 242 3.57 -6.77 -14.12
N ASN A 243 4.78 -7.20 -14.43
CA ASN A 243 5.07 -8.45 -15.12
C ASN A 243 5.90 -9.31 -14.18
N VAL A 244 5.48 -10.56 -14.01
CA VAL A 244 6.08 -11.52 -13.10
C VAL A 244 6.31 -12.80 -13.88
N ASP A 245 7.57 -13.17 -14.06
CA ASP A 245 7.92 -14.50 -14.57
C ASP A 245 7.62 -15.50 -13.43
N ILE A 246 6.94 -16.60 -13.75
CA ILE A 246 6.47 -17.62 -12.80
C ILE A 246 6.78 -19.02 -13.35
N ASP A 247 6.69 -20.03 -12.48
CA ASP A 247 6.89 -21.43 -12.87
C ASP A 247 5.60 -22.24 -12.72
N ASP A 248 5.51 -23.31 -13.50
CA ASP A 248 4.37 -24.23 -13.48
C ASP A 248 4.44 -25.22 -12.30
N TRP A 249 3.27 -25.76 -11.96
CA TRP A 249 3.09 -26.67 -10.83
C TRP A 249 3.54 -28.10 -11.18
N GLY A 250 4.32 -28.72 -10.29
CA GLY A 250 4.63 -30.15 -10.36
C GLY A 250 5.51 -30.63 -9.20
N LEU A 251 5.64 -31.95 -9.01
CA LEU A 251 6.41 -32.58 -7.91
C LEU A 251 7.89 -32.17 -7.83
N ARG A 252 8.40 -31.46 -8.84
CA ARG A 252 9.79 -30.98 -8.91
C ARG A 252 9.91 -29.48 -9.17
N ALA A 253 8.83 -28.71 -9.26
CA ALA A 253 8.83 -27.31 -9.71
C ALA A 253 9.71 -27.18 -10.98
N ILE A 254 9.15 -27.66 -12.10
CA ILE A 254 9.86 -27.62 -13.39
C ILE A 254 9.82 -26.16 -13.84
N ASP A 255 11.00 -25.63 -14.16
CA ASP A 255 11.20 -24.30 -14.74
C ASP A 255 10.31 -24.12 -15.98
N ASP A 256 9.52 -23.05 -16.00
CA ASP A 256 8.73 -22.63 -17.17
C ASP A 256 9.18 -21.22 -17.62
N PRO A 257 10.20 -21.14 -18.49
CA PRO A 257 10.87 -19.88 -18.82
C PRO A 257 10.01 -18.91 -19.65
N ASP A 258 8.84 -19.35 -20.13
CA ASP A 258 7.89 -18.50 -20.86
C ASP A 258 6.53 -18.34 -20.17
N HIS A 259 6.43 -18.69 -18.88
CA HIS A 259 5.24 -18.48 -18.06
C HIS A 259 5.27 -17.13 -17.33
N ILE A 260 4.35 -16.24 -17.70
CA ILE A 260 4.35 -14.83 -17.27
C ILE A 260 2.95 -14.40 -16.83
N ASN A 261 2.87 -13.85 -15.63
CA ASN A 261 1.72 -13.10 -15.16
C ASN A 261 1.87 -11.60 -15.45
N LYS A 262 0.91 -11.03 -16.19
CA LYS A 262 0.78 -9.58 -16.42
C LYS A 262 -0.39 -9.04 -15.61
N ILE A 263 -0.08 -8.28 -14.57
CA ILE A 263 -1.04 -7.73 -13.62
C ILE A 263 -1.24 -6.23 -13.87
N SER A 264 -2.50 -5.79 -13.80
CA SER A 264 -2.87 -4.37 -13.79
C SER A 264 -3.93 -4.12 -12.72
N GLN A 265 -3.59 -3.32 -11.71
CA GLN A 265 -4.50 -2.93 -10.63
C GLN A 265 -4.75 -1.44 -10.70
N PHE A 266 -6.01 -1.02 -10.64
CA PHE A 266 -6.42 0.37 -10.65
C PHE A 266 -7.40 0.64 -9.52
N LEU A 267 -7.17 1.69 -8.76
CA LEU A 267 -8.06 2.22 -7.74
C LEU A 267 -8.26 3.70 -8.00
N ILE A 268 -9.51 4.15 -7.96
CA ILE A 268 -9.86 5.57 -7.90
C ILE A 268 -10.95 5.76 -6.85
N SER A 269 -10.81 6.77 -6.01
CA SER A 269 -11.79 7.10 -4.99
C SER A 269 -11.92 8.60 -4.86
N THR A 270 -13.16 9.08 -4.82
CA THR A 270 -13.46 10.47 -4.46
C THR A 270 -14.19 10.51 -3.13
N TYR A 271 -13.95 11.55 -2.35
CA TYR A 271 -14.62 11.74 -1.08
C TYR A 271 -14.94 13.20 -0.79
N LEU A 272 -15.95 13.39 0.07
CA LEU A 272 -16.38 14.64 0.64
C LEU A 272 -16.35 14.48 2.17
N ASN A 273 -15.68 15.40 2.85
CA ASN A 273 -15.74 15.55 4.30
C ASN A 273 -16.34 16.92 4.61
N GLN A 274 -17.38 16.95 5.43
CA GLN A 274 -18.04 18.18 5.84
C GLN A 274 -18.24 18.22 7.36
N LYS A 275 -17.70 19.25 8.00
CA LYS A 275 -18.02 19.59 9.39
C LYS A 275 -19.27 20.45 9.40
N VAL A 276 -20.44 19.85 9.63
CA VAL A 276 -21.69 20.61 9.60
C VAL A 276 -21.77 21.56 10.79
N ASN A 277 -21.35 21.08 11.96
CA ASN A 277 -21.19 21.87 13.17
C ASN A 277 -20.23 21.14 14.13
N LYS A 278 -20.10 21.61 15.38
CA LYS A 278 -19.21 20.97 16.38
C LYS A 278 -19.62 19.55 16.78
N PHE A 279 -20.90 19.22 16.64
CA PHE A 279 -21.48 17.92 17.02
C PHE A 279 -21.56 16.96 15.83
N TRP A 280 -21.59 17.43 14.58
CA TRP A 280 -21.87 16.59 13.43
C TRP A 280 -20.83 16.74 12.32
N GLU A 281 -20.19 15.62 11.98
CA GLU A 281 -19.38 15.45 10.79
C GLU A 281 -20.04 14.47 9.80
N TYR A 282 -20.02 14.86 8.54
CA TYR A 282 -20.57 14.13 7.41
C TYR A 282 -19.43 13.69 6.49
N ASN A 283 -19.41 12.42 6.13
CA ASN A 283 -18.43 11.82 5.23
C ASN A 283 -19.13 11.04 4.13
N PHE A 284 -18.71 11.24 2.89
CA PHE A 284 -19.22 10.51 1.75
C PHE A 284 -18.05 10.11 0.85
N LYS A 285 -18.05 8.86 0.38
CA LYS A 285 -17.00 8.30 -0.45
C LYS A 285 -17.59 7.42 -1.54
N ILE A 286 -17.05 7.54 -2.75
CA ILE A 286 -17.31 6.63 -3.86
C ILE A 286 -15.97 6.11 -4.34
N SER A 287 -15.87 4.79 -4.52
CA SER A 287 -14.64 4.13 -4.93
C SER A 287 -14.90 3.15 -6.06
N PHE A 288 -13.96 3.07 -6.99
CA PHE A 288 -13.94 2.07 -8.05
C PHE A 288 -12.57 1.39 -8.09
N MET A 289 -12.58 0.07 -8.19
CA MET A 289 -11.38 -0.73 -8.37
C MET A 289 -11.51 -1.64 -9.58
N ARG A 290 -10.38 -1.94 -10.21
CA ARG A 290 -10.29 -2.92 -11.29
C ARG A 290 -8.95 -3.64 -11.22
N ASP A 291 -9.03 -4.96 -11.23
CA ASP A 291 -7.90 -5.87 -11.26
C ASP A 291 -7.97 -6.68 -12.54
N ILE A 292 -6.85 -6.77 -13.25
CA ILE A 292 -6.71 -7.55 -14.46
C ILE A 292 -5.46 -8.41 -14.33
N LEU A 293 -5.60 -9.70 -14.60
CA LEU A 293 -4.52 -10.66 -14.71
C LEU A 293 -4.58 -11.30 -16.09
N HIS A 294 -3.47 -11.24 -16.83
CA HIS A 294 -3.24 -12.17 -17.93
C HIS A 294 -2.21 -13.18 -17.46
N ASP A 295 -2.58 -14.45 -17.52
CA ASP A 295 -1.69 -15.57 -17.25
C ASP A 295 -1.37 -16.22 -18.59
N ILE A 296 -0.09 -16.30 -18.92
CA ILE A 296 0.40 -16.66 -20.25
C ILE A 296 1.49 -17.70 -20.04
N SER A 297 1.26 -18.95 -20.43
CA SER A 297 2.33 -19.96 -20.56
C SER A 297 2.51 -20.29 -22.04
N GLY A 298 3.75 -20.38 -22.47
CA GLY A 298 4.10 -20.65 -23.85
C GLY A 298 4.37 -22.13 -24.10
N SER A 299 5.32 -22.40 -24.98
CA SER A 299 5.64 -23.78 -25.41
C SER A 299 6.98 -24.27 -24.87
N ALA A 300 7.71 -23.40 -24.16
CA ALA A 300 9.00 -23.75 -23.58
C ALA A 300 8.85 -24.48 -22.23
N GLY A 301 7.72 -24.30 -21.54
CA GLY A 301 7.37 -24.98 -20.32
C GLY A 301 6.96 -26.46 -20.43
N PRO A 302 6.71 -27.11 -19.29
CA PRO A 302 6.22 -28.49 -19.23
C PRO A 302 4.74 -28.63 -19.62
N GLY A 303 3.99 -27.53 -19.59
CA GLY A 303 2.56 -27.46 -19.90
C GLY A 303 2.26 -27.26 -21.40
N TRP A 304 0.97 -27.28 -21.74
CA TRP A 304 0.50 -26.83 -23.06
C TRP A 304 0.39 -25.30 -23.06
N PRO A 305 0.71 -24.62 -24.18
CA PRO A 305 0.53 -23.18 -24.27
C PRO A 305 -0.91 -22.78 -24.00
N TYR A 306 -1.10 -21.79 -23.15
CA TYR A 306 -2.41 -21.26 -22.84
C TYR A 306 -2.37 -19.76 -22.58
N LEU A 307 -3.52 -19.12 -22.77
CA LEU A 307 -3.77 -17.75 -22.37
C LEU A 307 -5.02 -17.72 -21.49
N SER A 308 -4.86 -17.27 -20.26
CA SER A 308 -5.99 -16.97 -19.39
C SER A 308 -6.06 -15.48 -19.08
N TYR A 309 -7.28 -15.01 -18.88
CA TYR A 309 -7.59 -13.61 -18.62
C TYR A 309 -8.64 -13.53 -17.51
N LEU A 310 -8.26 -12.92 -16.38
CA LEU A 310 -9.15 -12.64 -15.28
C LEU A 310 -9.33 -11.13 -15.16
N LYS A 311 -10.57 -10.69 -14.99
CA LYS A 311 -10.93 -9.28 -14.77
C LYS A 311 -11.89 -9.16 -13.60
N GLY A 312 -11.44 -8.53 -12.54
CA GLY A 312 -12.22 -8.16 -11.36
C GLY A 312 -12.56 -6.68 -11.36
N GLN A 313 -13.72 -6.32 -10.83
CA GLN A 313 -14.11 -4.93 -10.59
C GLN A 313 -14.86 -4.78 -9.28
N ASN A 314 -14.60 -3.66 -8.59
CA ASN A 314 -15.41 -3.19 -7.47
C ASN A 314 -16.03 -1.82 -7.73
N LYS A 315 -17.25 -1.63 -7.23
CA LYS A 315 -17.82 -0.30 -6.99
C LYS A 315 -18.31 -0.23 -5.55
N ALA A 316 -17.82 0.74 -4.81
CA ALA A 316 -18.21 0.98 -3.42
C ALA A 316 -18.80 2.38 -3.25
N ILE A 317 -19.82 2.49 -2.41
CA ILE A 317 -20.35 3.75 -1.88
C ILE A 317 -20.35 3.63 -0.37
N GLU A 318 -19.80 4.63 0.30
CA GLU A 318 -19.80 4.74 1.75
C GLU A 318 -20.32 6.12 2.15
N TRP A 319 -21.31 6.12 3.03
CA TRP A 319 -21.87 7.30 3.64
C TRP A 319 -21.81 7.13 5.15
N GLN A 320 -21.23 8.09 5.86
CA GLN A 320 -21.03 8.02 7.30
C GLN A 320 -21.28 9.38 7.95
N ASN A 321 -21.98 9.36 9.08
CA ASN A 321 -22.22 10.51 9.94
C ASN A 321 -21.65 10.20 11.31
N ASN A 322 -20.84 11.12 11.82
CA ASN A 322 -20.29 11.06 13.17
C ASN A 322 -20.96 12.15 14.00
N PHE A 323 -21.55 11.74 15.12
CA PHE A 323 -22.23 12.61 16.06
C PHE A 323 -21.47 12.60 17.40
N TYR A 324 -20.76 13.69 17.69
CA TYR A 324 -19.95 13.88 18.89
C TYR A 324 -20.82 14.43 20.03
N ILE A 325 -21.47 13.54 20.78
CA ILE A 325 -22.47 13.89 21.82
C ILE A 325 -21.82 14.62 22.99
N ASN A 326 -20.64 14.15 23.41
CA ASN A 326 -19.79 14.77 24.42
C ASN A 326 -18.33 14.35 24.14
N ASP A 327 -17.40 14.68 25.06
CA ASP A 327 -15.98 14.40 24.87
C ASP A 327 -15.61 12.89 24.88
N GLY A 328 -16.51 12.01 25.34
CA GLY A 328 -16.28 10.57 25.43
C GLY A 328 -17.18 9.71 24.52
N ASP A 329 -18.33 10.25 24.08
CA ASP A 329 -19.35 9.50 23.36
C ASP A 329 -19.50 9.99 21.91
N THR A 330 -19.15 9.12 20.96
CA THR A 330 -19.39 9.34 19.52
C THR A 330 -20.38 8.30 19.00
N PHE A 331 -21.49 8.77 18.42
CA PHE A 331 -22.45 7.92 17.72
C PHE A 331 -22.17 7.96 16.22
N ILE A 332 -21.95 6.78 15.62
CA ILE A 332 -21.67 6.64 14.19
C ILE A 332 -22.89 6.01 13.51
N LEU A 333 -23.41 6.68 12.47
CA LEU A 333 -24.48 6.18 11.62
C LEU A 333 -24.03 6.19 10.17
N GLY A 334 -24.14 5.08 9.47
CA GLY A 334 -23.70 5.02 8.08
C GLY A 334 -24.40 3.96 7.24
N PHE A 335 -24.13 4.04 5.95
CA PHE A 335 -24.54 3.10 4.92
C PHE A 335 -23.33 2.77 4.06
N GLN A 336 -23.11 1.48 3.79
CA GLN A 336 -22.08 1.01 2.90
C GLN A 336 -22.69 0.05 1.89
N TYR A 337 -22.37 0.25 0.62
CA TYR A 337 -22.75 -0.63 -0.48
C TYR A 337 -21.51 -1.04 -1.25
N ASN A 338 -21.38 -2.33 -1.53
CA ASN A 338 -20.31 -2.89 -2.35
C ASN A 338 -20.90 -3.72 -3.48
N ASN A 339 -20.40 -3.54 -4.69
CA ASN A 339 -20.78 -4.36 -5.84
C ASN A 339 -19.53 -4.89 -6.54
N GLU A 340 -19.38 -6.20 -6.46
CA GLU A 340 -18.22 -6.94 -6.94
C GLU A 340 -18.61 -7.73 -8.19
N SER A 341 -17.71 -7.81 -9.16
CA SER A 341 -17.89 -8.65 -10.34
C SER A 341 -16.55 -9.17 -10.84
N GLY A 342 -16.55 -10.42 -11.31
CA GLY A 342 -15.40 -11.09 -11.88
C GLY A 342 -15.77 -11.73 -13.21
N ASN A 343 -14.87 -11.68 -14.18
CA ASN A 343 -14.97 -12.43 -15.43
C ASN A 343 -13.68 -13.21 -15.64
N TYR A 344 -13.83 -14.42 -16.17
CA TYR A 344 -12.74 -15.28 -16.55
C TYR A 344 -12.88 -15.68 -18.01
N PHE A 345 -11.77 -15.67 -18.72
CA PHE A 345 -11.64 -16.16 -20.08
C PHE A 345 -10.40 -17.06 -20.12
N TYR A 346 -10.51 -18.16 -20.86
CA TYR A 346 -9.44 -19.13 -21.04
C TYR A 346 -9.45 -19.59 -22.49
N ASP A 347 -8.26 -19.63 -23.09
CA ASP A 347 -8.00 -20.11 -24.44
C ASP A 347 -6.74 -20.98 -24.39
N ASP A 348 -6.96 -22.29 -24.45
CA ASP A 348 -5.94 -23.26 -24.79
C ASP A 348 -6.04 -23.48 -26.29
N GLY A 349 -5.00 -23.17 -27.07
CA GLY A 349 -5.06 -23.04 -28.53
C GLY A 349 -5.34 -24.32 -29.34
N TRP A 350 -6.38 -25.07 -28.99
CA TRP A 350 -6.89 -26.31 -29.57
C TRP A 350 -8.11 -26.09 -30.46
#